data_AF-A0A433CXC2-F1
#
_entry.id   AF-A0A433CXC2-F1
#
_cell.length_a   1.000
_cell.length_b   1.000
_cell.length_c   1.000
_cell.angle_alpha   90.00
_cell.angle_beta   90.00
_cell.angle_gamma   90.00
#
_symmetry.space_group_name_H-M   'P 1'
#
loop_
_entity.id
_entity.type
_entity.pdbx_description
1 polymer ?
#
loop_
_entity_poly.entity_id
_entity_poly.type
_entity_poly.pdbx_seq_one_letter_code
_entity_poly.pdbx_strand_id
1 'polypeptide(L)'
;MAPVISPAGDLVTQQLYARDAAQTLNPSDEQKITLYIIGAYIVGILILWNLPFVKVILSPFKLLTVGLHEFSHAIVGLCTCARIISIEIDPDEGGLTKMRGGNPYLTLPAGYLGSSLIGAIMIFCGFNILASKIASIFLGVVLLVVLFYARNWLTRGIGVLFIGFLIFLWWLQGGKGLKYFVLFMG
;
A
#
# COMPACT_ATOMS: atom_id res chain seq x y z
N MET A 1 -21.68 26.85 48.09
CA MET A 1 -22.30 27.40 46.88
C MET A 1 -21.76 26.61 45.69
N ALA A 2 -22.56 25.76 45.08
CA ALA A 2 -22.19 25.12 43.81
C ALA A 2 -22.29 26.18 42.70
N PRO A 3 -21.34 26.26 41.76
CA PRO A 3 -21.42 27.21 40.66
C PRO A 3 -22.63 26.86 39.79
N VAL A 4 -23.51 27.84 39.55
CA VAL A 4 -24.61 27.74 38.60
C VAL A 4 -24.01 27.77 37.20
N ILE A 5 -23.89 26.61 36.56
CA ILE A 5 -23.47 26.50 35.17
C ILE A 5 -24.61 27.05 34.31
N SER A 6 -24.37 28.15 33.61
CA SER A 6 -25.37 28.76 32.73
C SER A 6 -25.50 27.94 31.45
N PRO A 7 -26.71 27.50 31.04
CA PRO A 7 -26.91 26.74 29.80
C PRO A 7 -26.46 27.50 28.55
N ALA A 8 -26.39 28.83 28.60
CA ALA A 8 -25.87 29.64 27.50
C ALA A 8 -24.34 29.52 27.34
N GLY A 9 -23.59 29.28 28.42
CA GLY A 9 -22.14 29.09 28.38
C GLY A 9 -21.75 27.77 27.70
N ASP A 10 -22.52 26.71 27.93
CA ASP A 10 -22.31 25.40 27.30
C ASP A 10 -22.59 25.44 25.80
N LEU A 11 -23.63 26.18 25.36
CA LEU A 11 -23.97 26.32 23.94
C LEU A 11 -22.92 27.10 23.15
N VAL A 12 -22.39 28.19 23.71
CA VAL A 12 -21.31 28.98 23.08
C VAL A 12 -20.03 28.16 23.00
N THR A 13 -19.70 27.43 24.06
CA THR A 13 -18.53 26.54 24.11
C THR A 13 -18.66 25.41 23.08
N GLN A 14 -19.82 24.76 22.98
CA GLN A 14 -20.10 23.76 21.96
C GLN A 14 -20.03 24.33 20.53
N GLN A 15 -20.55 25.54 20.29
CA GLN A 15 -20.45 26.20 18.99
C GLN A 15 -19.02 26.58 18.62
N LEU A 16 -18.19 26.99 19.58
CA LEU A 16 -16.78 27.26 19.37
C LEU A 16 -16.03 25.98 19.02
N TYR A 17 -16.20 24.90 19.79
CA TYR A 17 -15.62 23.59 19.48
C TYR A 17 -16.09 23.05 18.11
N ALA A 18 -17.37 23.23 17.77
CA ALA A 18 -17.90 22.80 16.48
C ALA A 18 -17.32 23.60 15.30
N ARG A 19 -17.08 24.90 15.47
CA ARG A 19 -16.43 25.75 14.47
C ARG A 19 -14.95 25.40 14.29
N ASP A 20 -14.24 25.16 15.39
CA ASP A 20 -12.84 24.77 15.38
C ASP A 20 -12.65 23.40 14.72
N ALA A 21 -13.55 22.45 15.02
CA ALA A 21 -13.61 21.16 14.35
C ALA A 21 -13.90 21.32 12.85
N ALA A 22 -14.87 22.16 12.47
CA ALA A 22 -15.22 22.39 11.06
C ALA A 22 -14.09 23.04 10.25
N GLN A 23 -13.29 23.91 10.87
CA GLN A 23 -12.10 24.48 10.22
C GLN A 23 -10.95 23.48 10.13
N THR A 24 -10.76 22.64 11.15
CA THR A 24 -9.73 21.59 11.17
C THR A 24 -10.02 20.45 10.18
N LEU A 25 -11.29 20.16 9.91
CA LEU A 25 -11.73 19.09 9.02
C LEU A 25 -11.78 19.48 7.53
N ASN A 26 -11.50 20.74 7.17
CA ASN A 26 -11.44 21.15 5.77
C ASN A 26 -10.12 20.68 5.14
N PRO A 27 -10.14 19.75 4.17
CA PRO A 27 -8.92 19.27 3.54
C PRO A 27 -8.25 20.38 2.74
N SER A 28 -6.92 20.39 2.74
CA SER A 28 -6.14 21.28 1.88
C SER A 28 -6.39 20.97 0.40
N ASP A 29 -6.13 21.93 -0.48
CA ASP A 29 -6.35 21.70 -1.91
C ASP A 29 -5.49 20.56 -2.46
N GLU A 30 -4.29 20.35 -1.91
CA GLU A 30 -3.46 19.18 -2.24
C GLU A 30 -4.07 17.85 -1.77
N GLN A 31 -4.72 17.83 -0.60
CA GLN A 31 -5.43 16.64 -0.10
C GLN A 31 -6.65 16.33 -0.96
N LYS A 32 -7.41 17.35 -1.38
CA LYS A 32 -8.53 17.19 -2.32
C LYS A 32 -8.05 16.61 -3.65
N ILE A 33 -6.96 17.15 -4.22
CA ILE A 33 -6.36 16.61 -5.45
C ILE A 33 -5.95 15.14 -5.27
N THR A 34 -5.31 14.81 -4.14
CA THR A 34 -4.90 13.43 -3.83
C THR A 34 -6.12 12.50 -3.76
N LEU A 35 -7.21 12.93 -3.13
CA LEU A 35 -8.47 12.18 -3.07
C LEU A 35 -9.12 11.99 -4.45
N TYR A 36 -9.15 13.01 -5.29
CA TYR A 36 -9.64 12.89 -6.67
C TYR A 36 -8.81 11.89 -7.48
N ILE A 37 -7.48 11.88 -7.29
CA ILE A 37 -6.59 10.92 -7.94
C ILE A 37 -6.86 9.49 -7.44
N ILE A 38 -7.06 9.27 -6.13
CA ILE A 38 -7.46 7.97 -5.60
C ILE A 38 -8.77 7.50 -6.25
N GLY A 39 -9.77 8.37 -6.34
CA GLY A 39 -11.04 8.06 -7.02
C GLY A 39 -10.83 7.69 -8.49
N ALA A 40 -9.99 8.44 -9.20
CA ALA A 40 -9.64 8.14 -10.59
C ALA A 40 -8.90 6.79 -10.74
N TYR A 41 -8.00 6.45 -9.81
CA TYR A 41 -7.32 5.15 -9.80
C TYR A 41 -8.28 4.01 -9.58
N ILE A 42 -9.21 4.12 -8.62
CA ILE A 42 -10.22 3.07 -8.37
C ILE A 42 -11.03 2.82 -9.64
N VAL A 43 -11.58 3.87 -10.26
CA VAL A 43 -12.37 3.74 -11.50
C VAL A 43 -11.51 3.19 -12.65
N GLY A 44 -10.28 3.69 -12.81
CA GLY A 44 -9.35 3.23 -13.84
C GLY A 44 -9.01 1.75 -13.69
N ILE A 45 -8.65 1.30 -12.50
CA ILE A 45 -8.32 -0.11 -12.22
C ILE A 45 -9.53 -1.00 -12.49
N LEU A 46 -10.73 -0.60 -12.07
CA LEU A 46 -11.96 -1.37 -12.35
C LEU A 46 -12.22 -1.52 -13.85
N ILE A 47 -12.03 -0.46 -14.64
CA ILE A 47 -12.19 -0.54 -16.09
C ILE A 47 -11.10 -1.43 -16.70
N LEU A 48 -9.83 -1.21 -16.35
CA LEU A 48 -8.70 -1.98 -16.87
C LEU A 48 -8.82 -3.47 -16.55
N TRP A 49 -9.33 -3.81 -15.37
CA TRP A 49 -9.52 -5.19 -14.93
C TRP A 49 -10.58 -5.95 -15.75
N ASN A 50 -11.64 -5.25 -16.17
CA ASN A 50 -12.74 -5.85 -16.93
C ASN A 50 -12.45 -6.00 -18.44
N LEU A 51 -11.37 -5.39 -18.95
CA LEU A 51 -11.03 -5.44 -20.37
C LEU A 51 -9.97 -6.53 -20.67
N PRO A 52 -10.24 -7.48 -21.60
CA PRO A 52 -9.45 -8.71 -21.76
C PRO A 52 -8.01 -8.49 -22.25
N PHE A 53 -7.75 -7.42 -23.02
CA PHE A 53 -6.41 -7.10 -23.52
C PHE A 53 -5.67 -6.09 -22.63
N VAL A 54 -6.41 -5.20 -21.96
CA VAL A 54 -5.82 -4.11 -21.18
C VAL A 54 -5.37 -4.59 -19.80
N LYS A 55 -5.96 -5.68 -19.27
CA LYS A 55 -5.55 -6.30 -18.00
C LYS A 55 -4.07 -6.69 -17.94
N VAL A 56 -3.44 -6.94 -19.10
CA VAL A 56 -2.00 -7.28 -19.18
C VAL A 56 -1.12 -6.14 -18.64
N ILE A 57 -1.59 -4.89 -18.73
CA ILE A 57 -0.90 -3.73 -18.14
C ILE A 57 -0.87 -3.83 -16.62
N LEU A 58 -1.88 -4.46 -16.00
CA LEU A 58 -1.95 -4.67 -14.54
C LEU A 58 -1.16 -5.89 -14.06
N SER A 59 -0.82 -6.84 -14.95
CA SER A 59 -0.06 -8.05 -14.60
C SER A 59 1.22 -7.81 -13.79
N PRO A 60 2.11 -6.84 -14.12
CA PRO A 60 3.31 -6.61 -13.33
C PRO A 60 3.01 -6.08 -11.92
N PHE A 61 1.96 -5.28 -11.77
CA PHE A 61 1.50 -4.77 -10.47
C PHE A 61 0.89 -5.88 -9.62
N LYS A 62 0.05 -6.73 -10.25
CA LYS A 62 -0.54 -7.91 -9.60
C LYS A 62 0.54 -8.81 -9.02
N LEU A 63 1.61 -9.04 -9.77
CA LEU A 63 2.72 -9.89 -9.32
C LEU A 63 3.40 -9.34 -8.06
N LEU A 64 3.59 -8.02 -7.98
CA LEU A 64 4.15 -7.37 -6.79
C LEU A 64 3.22 -7.52 -5.58
N THR A 65 1.91 -7.36 -5.77
CA THR A 65 0.90 -7.60 -4.72
C THR A 65 0.92 -9.05 -4.24
N VAL A 66 1.06 -10.02 -5.14
CA VAL A 66 1.23 -11.44 -4.78
C VAL A 66 2.53 -11.65 -4.00
N GLY A 67 3.62 -11.02 -4.39
CA GLY A 67 4.88 -11.08 -3.64
C GLY A 67 4.74 -10.57 -2.19
N LEU A 68 4.02 -9.46 -2.00
CA LEU A 68 3.70 -8.92 -0.66
C LEU A 68 2.79 -9.86 0.15
N HIS A 69 1.86 -10.54 -0.52
CA HIS A 69 1.00 -11.55 0.09
C HIS A 69 1.83 -12.72 0.65
N GLU A 70 2.69 -13.30 -0.18
CA GLU A 70 3.57 -14.41 0.23
C GLU A 70 4.59 -13.98 1.30
N PHE A 71 5.11 -12.77 1.18
CA PHE A 71 6.01 -12.20 2.19
C PHE A 71 5.33 -12.06 3.55
N SER A 72 4.04 -11.71 3.57
CA SER A 72 3.26 -11.60 4.82
C SER A 72 3.05 -12.96 5.50
N HIS A 73 2.78 -14.02 4.72
CA HIS A 73 2.80 -15.38 5.22
C HIS A 73 4.15 -15.73 5.86
N ALA A 74 5.25 -15.41 5.18
CA ALA A 74 6.59 -15.69 5.68
C ALA A 74 6.93 -14.95 6.98
N ILE A 75 6.60 -13.66 7.08
CA ILE A 75 6.84 -12.86 8.32
C ILE A 75 6.08 -13.46 9.50
N VAL A 76 4.76 -13.65 9.35
CA VAL A 76 3.93 -14.18 10.45
C VAL A 76 4.35 -15.62 10.79
N GLY A 77 4.76 -16.40 9.79
CA GLY A 77 5.37 -17.70 9.99
C GLY A 77 6.60 -17.60 10.90
N LEU A 78 7.56 -16.76 10.56
CA LEU A 78 8.78 -16.56 11.37
C LEU A 78 8.45 -16.09 12.79
N CYS A 79 7.52 -15.14 12.95
CA CYS A 79 7.07 -14.65 14.26
C CYS A 79 6.39 -15.72 15.11
N THR A 80 5.83 -16.76 14.48
CA THR A 80 5.19 -17.90 15.17
C THR A 80 6.10 -19.14 15.23
N CYS A 81 7.41 -18.96 14.99
CA CYS A 81 8.43 -20.01 14.99
C CYS A 81 8.26 -21.06 13.87
N ALA A 82 7.64 -20.69 12.75
CA ALA A 82 7.67 -21.50 11.53
C ALA A 82 9.04 -21.41 10.84
N ARG A 83 9.43 -22.50 10.19
CA ARG A 83 10.58 -22.55 9.28
C ARG A 83 10.09 -22.38 7.84
N ILE A 84 10.51 -21.31 7.18
CA ILE A 84 10.22 -21.08 5.75
C ILE A 84 11.11 -22.02 4.93
N ILE A 85 10.49 -22.83 4.07
CA ILE A 85 11.15 -23.81 3.22
C ILE A 85 11.44 -23.19 1.84
N SER A 86 10.43 -22.60 1.22
CA SER A 86 10.57 -21.89 -0.04
C SER A 86 9.45 -20.87 -0.23
N ILE A 87 9.72 -19.83 -1.01
CA ILE A 87 8.74 -18.88 -1.51
C ILE A 87 8.86 -18.92 -3.04
N GLU A 88 7.75 -19.19 -3.71
CA GLU A 88 7.67 -19.28 -5.16
C GLU A 88 6.66 -18.24 -5.65
N ILE A 89 7.01 -17.49 -6.68
CA ILE A 89 6.14 -16.49 -7.31
C ILE A 89 6.12 -16.76 -8.81
N ASP A 90 4.96 -17.16 -9.29
CA ASP A 90 4.65 -17.50 -10.66
C ASP A 90 3.63 -16.51 -11.25
N PRO A 91 3.88 -15.93 -12.44
CA PRO A 91 2.93 -15.02 -13.09
C PRO A 91 1.59 -15.63 -13.44
N ASP A 92 1.58 -16.92 -13.77
CA ASP A 92 0.42 -17.65 -14.27
C ASP A 92 -0.32 -18.36 -13.13
N GLU A 93 0.42 -18.91 -12.16
CA GLU A 93 -0.14 -19.68 -11.03
C GLU A 93 -0.25 -18.90 -9.71
N GLY A 94 0.37 -17.72 -9.59
CA GLY A 94 0.32 -16.89 -8.38
C GLY A 94 1.49 -17.13 -7.42
N GLY A 95 1.23 -17.20 -6.11
CA GLY A 95 2.26 -17.31 -5.08
C GLY A 95 2.16 -18.60 -4.28
N LEU A 96 3.28 -19.10 -3.76
CA LEU A 96 3.31 -20.25 -2.86
C LEU A 96 4.43 -20.13 -1.82
N THR A 97 4.05 -19.92 -0.57
CA THR A 97 4.95 -19.98 0.59
C THR A 97 4.87 -21.33 1.28
N LYS A 98 5.88 -22.19 1.07
CA LYS A 98 6.02 -23.45 1.79
C LYS A 98 6.71 -23.19 3.13
N MET A 99 6.04 -23.52 4.23
CA MET A 99 6.59 -23.39 5.58
C MET A 99 6.23 -24.60 6.44
N ARG A 100 7.02 -24.88 7.48
CA ARG A 100 6.78 -25.95 8.45
C ARG A 100 6.79 -25.41 9.88
N GLY A 101 5.79 -25.77 10.66
CA GLY A 101 5.57 -25.19 12.00
C GLY A 101 4.82 -23.87 11.91
N GLY A 102 4.79 -23.11 13.02
CA GLY A 102 4.00 -21.88 13.10
C GLY A 102 2.58 -22.09 13.62
N ASN A 103 1.89 -20.98 13.88
CA ASN A 103 0.48 -20.99 14.24
C ASN A 103 -0.40 -20.78 12.98
N PRO A 104 -1.09 -21.82 12.48
CA PRO A 104 -1.87 -21.73 11.24
C PRO A 104 -3.00 -20.69 11.31
N TYR A 105 -3.56 -20.44 12.50
CA TYR A 105 -4.62 -19.44 12.69
C TYR A 105 -4.13 -18.01 12.40
N LEU A 106 -2.82 -17.77 12.54
CA LEU A 106 -2.21 -16.48 12.22
C LEU A 106 -1.59 -16.47 10.84
N THR A 107 -0.94 -17.57 10.42
CA THR A 107 -0.23 -17.61 9.14
C THR A 107 -1.17 -17.71 7.94
N LEU A 108 -2.29 -18.43 8.01
CA LEU A 108 -3.24 -18.56 6.88
C LEU A 108 -3.92 -17.24 6.48
N PRO A 109 -4.40 -16.37 7.38
CA PRO A 109 -4.96 -15.08 6.99
C PRO A 109 -3.88 -14.01 6.71
N ALA A 110 -2.61 -14.27 7.08
CA ALA A 110 -1.55 -13.27 7.02
C ALA A 110 -1.33 -12.69 5.61
N GLY A 111 -1.52 -13.48 4.56
CA GLY A 111 -1.35 -13.03 3.18
C GLY A 111 -2.28 -11.85 2.84
N TYR A 112 -3.59 -12.05 2.98
CA TYR A 112 -4.57 -10.99 2.69
C TYR A 112 -4.47 -9.83 3.68
N LEU A 113 -4.41 -10.11 4.99
CA LEU A 113 -4.35 -9.05 5.99
C LEU A 113 -3.07 -8.21 5.89
N GLY A 114 -1.93 -8.87 5.68
CA GLY A 114 -0.64 -8.21 5.56
C GLY A 114 -0.53 -7.40 4.27
N SER A 115 -0.91 -7.96 3.12
CA SER A 115 -0.90 -7.22 1.85
C SER A 115 -1.86 -6.02 1.86
N SER A 116 -3.08 -6.16 2.40
CA SER A 116 -4.01 -5.04 2.56
C SER A 116 -3.50 -3.97 3.54
N LEU A 117 -2.86 -4.37 4.64
CA LEU A 117 -2.27 -3.43 5.60
C LEU A 117 -1.11 -2.65 4.98
N ILE A 118 -0.20 -3.33 4.27
CA ILE A 118 0.91 -2.70 3.58
C ILE A 118 0.38 -1.71 2.52
N GLY A 119 -0.65 -2.11 1.75
CA GLY A 119 -1.31 -1.23 0.78
C GLY A 119 -1.91 0.02 1.45
N ALA A 120 -2.65 -0.15 2.54
CA ALA A 120 -3.21 0.97 3.31
C ALA A 120 -2.13 1.93 3.83
N ILE A 121 -1.00 1.40 4.32
CA ILE A 121 0.15 2.21 4.73
C ILE A 121 0.74 2.97 3.53
N MET A 122 0.85 2.34 2.36
CA MET A 122 1.34 2.99 1.15
C MET A 122 0.43 4.13 0.69
N ILE A 123 -0.90 3.94 0.72
CA ILE A 123 -1.87 5.00 0.44
C ILE A 123 -1.64 6.18 1.39
N PHE A 124 -1.47 5.90 2.69
CA PHE A 124 -1.20 6.93 3.69
C PHE A 124 0.14 7.66 3.43
N CYS A 125 1.20 6.93 3.08
CA CYS A 125 2.48 7.53 2.67
C CYS A 125 2.34 8.41 1.43
N GLY A 126 1.37 8.13 0.55
CA GLY A 126 1.04 8.91 -0.64
C GLY A 126 0.55 10.33 -0.37
N PHE A 127 0.27 10.72 0.88
CA PHE A 127 -0.08 12.11 1.24
C PHE A 127 1.14 13.00 1.49
N ASN A 128 2.34 12.43 1.67
CA ASN A 128 3.56 13.18 1.97
C ASN A 128 4.74 12.69 1.11
N ILE A 129 5.49 13.61 0.50
CA ILE A 129 6.61 13.28 -0.40
C ILE A 129 7.72 12.52 0.31
N LEU A 130 8.07 12.90 1.54
CA LEU A 130 9.12 12.22 2.31
C LEU A 130 8.68 10.80 2.69
N ALA A 131 7.43 10.64 3.13
CA ALA A 131 6.87 9.33 3.44
C ALA A 131 6.82 8.44 2.19
N SER A 132 6.44 8.98 1.03
CA SER A 132 6.45 8.28 -0.26
C SER A 132 7.87 7.86 -0.69
N LYS A 133 8.89 8.68 -0.43
CA LYS A 133 10.30 8.31 -0.62
C LYS A 133 10.67 7.09 0.21
N ILE A 134 10.39 7.10 1.51
CA ILE A 134 10.67 5.96 2.38
C ILE A 134 9.90 4.71 1.92
N ALA A 135 8.61 4.85 1.60
CA ALA A 135 7.76 3.75 1.12
C ALA A 135 8.28 3.14 -0.20
N SER A 136 8.82 3.97 -1.11
CA SER A 136 9.41 3.47 -2.36
C SER A 136 10.72 2.70 -2.15
N ILE A 137 11.52 3.03 -1.12
CA ILE A 137 12.70 2.23 -0.75
C ILE A 137 12.23 0.86 -0.28
N PHE A 138 11.24 0.82 0.62
CA PHE A 138 10.63 -0.42 1.06
C PHE A 138 10.10 -1.25 -0.12
N LEU A 139 9.37 -0.61 -1.05
CA LEU A 139 8.86 -1.26 -2.25
C LEU A 139 9.99 -1.81 -3.14
N GLY A 140 11.09 -1.06 -3.27
CA GLY A 140 12.29 -1.49 -4.00
C GLY A 140 12.96 -2.71 -3.36
N VAL A 141 13.05 -2.76 -2.03
CA VAL A 141 13.58 -3.91 -1.30
C VAL A 141 12.69 -5.14 -1.50
N VAL A 142 11.36 -4.99 -1.37
CA VAL A 142 10.42 -6.07 -1.63
C VAL A 142 10.55 -6.56 -3.08
N LEU A 143 10.62 -5.65 -4.04
CA LEU A 143 10.83 -5.98 -5.46
C LEU A 143 12.12 -6.77 -5.67
N LEU A 144 13.22 -6.42 -4.98
CA LEU A 144 14.47 -7.18 -5.04
C LEU A 144 14.32 -8.59 -4.47
N VAL A 145 13.58 -8.74 -3.37
CA VAL A 145 13.27 -10.07 -2.80
C VAL A 145 12.44 -10.88 -3.79
N VAL A 146 11.39 -10.29 -4.35
CA VAL A 146 10.55 -10.92 -5.39
C VAL A 146 11.40 -11.31 -6.61
N LEU A 147 12.31 -10.44 -7.04
CA LEU A 147 13.23 -10.68 -8.16
C LEU A 147 14.13 -11.89 -7.90
N PHE A 148 14.60 -12.04 -6.66
CA PHE A 148 15.44 -13.16 -6.24
C PHE A 148 14.67 -14.49 -6.26
N TYR A 149 13.41 -14.48 -5.79
CA TYR A 149 12.54 -15.67 -5.77
C TYR A 149 11.81 -15.95 -7.09
N ALA A 150 11.85 -15.02 -8.04
CA ALA A 150 11.26 -15.19 -9.35
C ALA A 150 11.98 -16.29 -10.16
N ARG A 151 11.21 -17.29 -10.61
CA ARG A 151 11.72 -18.39 -11.45
C ARG A 151 11.78 -18.01 -12.94
N ASN A 152 10.88 -17.14 -13.40
CA ASN A 152 10.75 -16.78 -14.82
C ASN A 152 11.61 -15.54 -15.18
N TRP A 153 12.31 -15.59 -16.31
CA TRP A 153 13.08 -14.47 -16.85
C TRP A 153 12.22 -13.25 -17.19
N LEU A 154 10.99 -13.46 -17.64
CA LEU A 154 10.05 -12.38 -17.91
C LEU A 154 9.72 -11.62 -16.63
N THR A 155 9.42 -12.35 -15.55
CA THR A 155 9.22 -11.78 -14.21
C THR A 155 10.42 -10.98 -13.75
N ARG A 156 11.63 -11.52 -13.98
CA ARG A 156 12.86 -10.83 -13.63
C ARG A 156 13.03 -9.53 -14.41
N GLY A 157 12.80 -9.55 -15.71
CA GLY A 157 12.86 -8.37 -16.56
C GLY A 157 11.88 -7.28 -16.11
N ILE A 158 10.64 -7.66 -15.81
CA ILE A 158 9.62 -6.75 -15.28
C ILE A 158 10.04 -6.16 -13.93
N GLY A 159 10.54 -6.97 -13.01
CA GLY A 159 10.98 -6.51 -11.69
C GLY A 159 12.13 -5.49 -11.79
N VAL A 160 13.12 -5.75 -12.65
CA VAL A 160 14.22 -4.81 -12.92
C VAL A 160 13.69 -3.51 -13.54
N LEU A 161 12.74 -3.59 -14.48
CA LEU A 161 12.11 -2.43 -15.08
C LEU A 161 11.38 -1.58 -14.02
N PHE A 162 10.66 -2.20 -13.10
CA PHE A 162 9.99 -1.51 -11.99
C PHE A 162 10.97 -0.83 -11.04
N ILE A 163 12.08 -1.48 -10.69
CA ILE A 163 13.13 -0.88 -9.87
C ILE A 163 13.75 0.33 -10.60
N GLY A 164 14.05 0.19 -11.89
CA GLY A 164 14.55 1.29 -12.72
C GLY A 164 13.56 2.45 -12.78
N PHE A 165 12.26 2.15 -12.89
CA PHE A 165 11.20 3.15 -12.90
C PHE A 165 11.08 3.87 -11.55
N LEU A 166 11.18 3.16 -10.43
CA LEU A 166 11.23 3.76 -9.08
C LEU A 166 12.42 4.71 -8.93
N ILE A 167 13.61 4.29 -9.36
CA ILE A 167 14.81 5.12 -9.34
C ILE A 167 14.60 6.36 -10.22
N PHE A 168 14.07 6.19 -11.42
CA PHE A 168 13.77 7.31 -12.32
C PHE A 168 12.82 8.34 -11.67
N LEU A 169 11.71 7.88 -11.08
CA LEU A 169 10.75 8.74 -10.40
C LEU A 169 11.33 9.44 -9.16
N TRP A 170 12.39 8.88 -8.56
CA TRP A 170 13.09 9.49 -7.42
C TRP A 170 13.73 10.82 -7.79
N TRP A 171 14.35 10.86 -8.97
CA TRP A 171 15.03 12.04 -9.51
C TRP A 171 14.06 12.97 -10.22
N LEU A 172 12.96 12.45 -10.75
CA LEU A 172 11.97 13.24 -11.48
C LEU A 172 11.21 14.20 -10.55
N GLN A 173 11.32 15.50 -10.84
CA GLN A 173 10.63 16.58 -10.11
C GLN A 173 10.78 16.51 -8.58
N GLY A 174 11.93 16.05 -8.08
CA GLY A 174 12.23 15.97 -6.64
C GLY A 174 11.48 14.86 -5.89
N GLY A 175 10.90 13.88 -6.58
CA GLY A 175 10.15 12.76 -6.00
C GLY A 175 8.64 12.97 -5.93
N LYS A 176 8.11 14.01 -6.60
CA LYS A 176 6.65 14.20 -6.71
C LYS A 176 5.97 13.05 -7.48
N GLY A 177 6.64 12.48 -8.48
CA GLY A 177 6.12 11.30 -9.20
C GLY A 177 6.00 10.06 -8.32
N LEU A 178 6.91 9.92 -7.36
CA LEU A 178 6.91 8.84 -6.37
C LEU A 178 5.66 8.85 -5.50
N LYS A 179 5.17 10.05 -5.14
CA LYS A 179 3.92 10.24 -4.40
C LYS A 179 2.77 9.52 -5.10
N TYR A 180 2.58 9.80 -6.38
CA TYR A 180 1.48 9.24 -7.16
C TYR A 180 1.65 7.76 -7.49
N PHE A 181 2.90 7.29 -7.62
CA PHE A 181 3.19 5.88 -7.86
C PHE A 181 2.97 5.03 -6.61
N VAL A 182 3.49 5.46 -5.45
CA VAL A 182 3.26 4.77 -4.17
C VAL A 182 1.78 4.77 -3.82
N LEU A 183 1.08 5.87 -4.08
CA LEU A 183 -0.38 5.96 -3.93
C LEU A 183 -1.15 5.01 -4.85
N PHE A 184 -0.66 4.78 -6.08
CA PHE A 184 -1.26 3.83 -7.02
C PHE A 184 -1.00 2.37 -6.60
N MET A 185 0.17 2.11 -6.01
CA MET A 185 0.60 0.79 -5.58
C MET A 185 -0.10 0.31 -4.29
N GLY A 186 -0.55 1.25 -3.45
CA GLY A 186 -1.28 0.95 -2.22
C GLY A 186 -2.75 0.70 -2.47
#